data_AF-A0A060CG30-F1
#
_entry.id   AF-A0A060CG30-F1
#
_cell.length_a   1.000
_cell.length_b   1.000
_cell.length_c   1.000
_cell.angle_alpha   90.00
_cell.angle_beta   90.00
_cell.angle_gamma   90.00
#
_symmetry.space_group_name_H-M   'P 1'
#
loop_
_entity.id
_entity.type
_entity.pdbx_description
1 polymer ?
#
loop_
_entity_poly.entity_id
_entity_poly.type
_entity_poly.pdbx_seq_one_letter_code
_entity_poly.pdbx_strand_id
1 'polypeptide(L)'
;AHSAHRRCALATLHSRREWKTWHRPDWFYDPRTGVRAPQDAYAFDIDIRDAAKAGTVKYVWEPSRHHQLTVVAAAYFLTGADRYAEFAAAQLRSWMRENPFLSGIHWTSGIEVGVRLISWVWIRRLLAEWPGIDDLMDANPDFLRQLYHHQEYLAQLGSHGSSAN
;
A
#
# COMPACT_ATOMS: atom_id res chain seq x y z
N ALA A 1 32.74 -8.95 34.80
CA ALA A 1 32.71 -7.50 35.09
C ALA A 1 33.00 -6.75 33.79
N HIS A 2 32.11 -5.81 33.43
CA HIS A 2 32.31 -4.60 32.61
C HIS A 2 32.95 -4.73 31.19
N SER A 3 32.18 -4.55 30.10
CA SER A 3 31.87 -3.27 29.41
C SER A 3 33.01 -2.84 28.46
N ALA A 4 32.85 -2.42 27.20
CA ALA A 4 31.81 -1.59 26.61
C ALA A 4 31.72 -1.69 25.08
N HIS A 5 30.47 -1.56 24.62
CA HIS A 5 29.96 -1.07 23.35
C HIS A 5 30.88 -0.25 22.43
N ARG A 6 30.83 -0.58 21.13
CA ARG A 6 30.89 0.41 20.05
C ARG A 6 29.53 0.47 19.37
N ARG A 7 28.79 1.55 19.64
CA ARG A 7 27.56 1.92 18.93
C ARG A 7 27.99 2.55 17.60
N CYS A 8 27.59 1.96 16.48
CA CYS A 8 27.73 2.62 15.19
C CYS A 8 26.59 3.63 15.06
N ALA A 9 26.97 4.90 15.08
CA ALA A 9 26.08 6.04 14.90
C ALA A 9 25.98 6.37 13.41
N LEU A 10 24.81 6.09 12.82
CA LEU A 10 24.34 6.69 11.58
C LEU A 10 22.83 6.92 11.74
N ALA A 11 22.49 7.96 12.51
CA ALA A 11 21.11 8.39 12.74
C ALA A 11 21.06 9.92 12.83
N THR A 12 21.07 10.57 11.66
CA THR A 12 20.72 11.99 11.43
C THR A 12 20.63 12.13 9.91
N LEU A 13 19.52 12.47 9.24
CA LEU A 13 18.41 13.36 9.54
C LEU A 13 17.15 12.92 8.76
N HIS A 14 16.09 12.53 9.45
CA HIS A 14 14.68 12.75 9.05
C HIS A 14 13.86 12.67 10.33
N SER A 15 12.83 13.51 10.46
CA SER A 15 12.31 13.91 11.76
C SER A 15 11.72 12.73 12.54
N ARG A 16 11.92 12.71 13.87
CA ARG A 16 11.22 11.77 14.79
C ARG A 16 9.68 11.92 14.77
N ARG A 17 9.09 12.76 13.91
CA ARG A 17 7.63 12.89 13.71
C ARG A 17 7.11 12.01 12.58
N GLU A 18 7.92 11.73 11.56
CA GLU A 18 7.49 11.01 10.33
C GLU A 18 7.32 9.50 10.52
N TRP A 19 7.95 8.89 11.51
CA TRP A 19 7.80 7.44 11.73
C TRP A 19 6.47 7.08 12.41
N LYS A 20 5.89 8.00 13.20
CA LYS A 20 4.60 7.78 13.88
C LYS A 20 3.41 7.72 12.90
N THR A 21 3.51 8.37 11.74
CA THR A 21 2.45 8.40 10.73
C THR A 21 2.35 7.09 9.93
N TRP A 22 3.38 6.24 9.90
CA TRP A 22 3.31 4.98 9.16
C TRP A 22 2.39 3.94 9.78
N HIS A 23 1.96 4.08 11.03
CA HIS A 23 0.91 3.20 11.56
C HIS A 23 -0.47 3.47 10.95
N ARG A 24 -0.68 4.68 10.40
CA ARG A 24 -1.90 5.12 9.71
C ARG A 24 -1.52 6.14 8.61
N PRO A 25 -0.99 5.68 7.47
CA PRO A 25 -0.61 6.59 6.40
C PRO A 25 -1.86 7.28 5.85
N ASP A 26 -1.75 8.55 5.49
CA ASP A 26 -2.75 9.20 4.63
C ASP A 26 -2.46 8.77 3.18
N TRP A 27 -3.25 7.83 2.67
CA TRP A 27 -3.05 7.24 1.35
C TRP A 27 -3.18 8.26 0.21
N PHE A 28 -3.76 9.42 0.46
CA PHE A 28 -4.03 10.44 -0.55
C PHE A 28 -3.06 11.62 -0.47
N TYR A 29 -2.14 11.63 0.49
CA TYR A 29 -1.23 12.74 0.70
C TYR A 29 0.03 12.62 -0.17
N ASP A 30 0.33 13.67 -0.94
CA ASP A 30 1.61 13.83 -1.62
C ASP A 30 2.61 14.57 -0.69
N PRO A 31 3.61 13.87 -0.11
CA PRO A 31 4.58 14.50 0.77
C PRO A 31 5.50 15.51 0.08
N ARG A 32 5.59 15.49 -1.25
CA ARG A 32 6.46 16.41 -2.00
C ARG A 32 5.82 17.78 -2.19
N THR A 33 4.52 17.82 -2.44
CA THR A 33 3.78 19.07 -2.69
C THR A 33 2.92 19.51 -1.51
N GLY A 34 2.64 18.61 -0.56
CA GLY A 34 1.71 18.84 0.55
C GLY A 34 0.24 18.77 0.13
N VAL A 35 -0.05 18.45 -1.13
CA VAL A 35 -1.42 18.32 -1.65
C VAL A 35 -1.99 16.97 -1.25
N ARG A 36 -3.26 16.96 -0.85
CA ARG A 36 -4.04 15.75 -0.64
C ARG A 36 -4.96 15.51 -1.83
N ALA A 37 -4.75 14.41 -2.56
CA ALA A 37 -5.54 14.03 -3.71
C ALA A 37 -7.01 13.74 -3.35
N PRO A 38 -7.96 13.86 -4.30
CA PRO A 38 -9.36 13.53 -4.06
C PRO A 38 -9.52 12.06 -3.67
N GLN A 39 -10.11 11.81 -2.50
CA GLN A 39 -10.41 10.47 -2.00
C GLN A 39 -11.76 9.95 -2.50
N ASP A 40 -12.80 10.80 -2.46
CA ASP A 40 -14.17 10.38 -2.72
C ASP A 40 -14.64 10.64 -4.16
N ALA A 41 -13.79 11.22 -5.00
CA ALA A 41 -14.10 11.50 -6.40
C ALA A 41 -14.15 10.19 -7.21
N TYR A 42 -15.04 10.11 -8.21
CA TYR A 42 -15.02 8.99 -9.14
C TYR A 42 -13.69 8.96 -9.90
N ALA A 43 -13.04 7.80 -9.95
CA ALA A 43 -11.66 7.67 -10.43
C ALA A 43 -11.44 8.27 -11.82
N PHE A 44 -12.38 8.08 -12.74
CA PHE A 44 -12.25 8.58 -14.12
C PHE A 44 -12.52 10.07 -14.28
N ASP A 45 -13.03 10.74 -13.24
CA ASP A 45 -13.22 12.20 -13.21
C ASP A 45 -11.98 12.94 -12.66
N ILE A 46 -10.97 12.20 -12.17
CA ILE A 46 -9.75 12.77 -11.60
C ILE A 46 -8.74 13.08 -12.70
N ASP A 47 -8.47 14.36 -12.92
CA ASP A 47 -7.35 14.80 -13.76
C ASP A 47 -6.02 14.65 -13.01
N ILE A 48 -5.38 13.49 -13.18
CA ILE A 48 -4.07 13.18 -12.56
C ILE A 48 -2.91 14.01 -13.13
N ARG A 49 -3.12 14.80 -14.20
CA ARG A 49 -2.09 15.69 -14.78
C ARG A 49 -2.14 17.08 -14.16
N ASP A 50 -3.24 17.46 -13.52
CA ASP A 50 -3.37 18.70 -12.77
C ASP A 50 -2.74 18.54 -11.38
N ALA A 51 -1.44 18.81 -11.30
CA ALA A 51 -0.67 18.69 -10.07
C ALA A 51 -1.16 19.61 -8.94
N ALA A 52 -1.90 20.68 -9.25
CA ALA A 52 -2.48 21.55 -8.24
C ALA A 52 -3.65 20.89 -7.50
N LYS A 53 -4.35 19.95 -8.15
CA LYS A 53 -5.51 19.23 -7.58
C LYS A 53 -5.17 17.82 -7.11
N ALA A 54 -4.36 17.09 -7.88
CA ALA A 54 -4.03 15.70 -7.63
C ALA A 54 -2.67 15.51 -6.93
N GLY A 55 -1.90 16.59 -6.75
CA GLY A 55 -0.51 16.51 -6.36
C GLY A 55 0.34 15.83 -7.44
N THR A 56 1.55 15.42 -7.06
CA THR A 56 2.37 14.56 -7.91
C THR A 56 1.90 13.12 -7.74
N VAL A 57 1.07 12.66 -8.69
CA VAL A 57 0.41 11.35 -8.69
C VAL A 57 1.32 10.17 -8.31
N LYS A 58 2.58 10.20 -8.77
CA LYS A 58 3.58 9.17 -8.47
C LYS A 58 3.79 8.96 -6.97
N TYR A 59 3.91 10.05 -6.19
CA TYR A 59 4.17 9.95 -4.75
C TYR A 59 2.95 9.51 -3.95
N VAL A 60 1.76 9.68 -4.51
CA VAL A 60 0.52 9.15 -3.94
C VAL A 60 0.38 7.66 -4.26
N TRP A 61 0.64 7.24 -5.50
CA TRP A 61 0.53 5.83 -5.90
C TRP A 61 1.58 4.92 -5.28
N GLU A 62 2.83 5.37 -5.12
CA GLU A 62 3.94 4.52 -4.68
C GLU A 62 3.67 3.78 -3.36
N PRO A 63 3.21 4.42 -2.27
CA PRO A 63 2.81 3.72 -1.05
C PRO A 63 1.66 2.73 -1.27
N SER A 64 0.69 3.07 -2.12
CA SER A 64 -0.46 2.22 -2.46
C SER A 64 -0.13 1.04 -3.35
N ARG A 65 1.12 0.88 -3.82
CA ARG A 65 1.61 -0.35 -4.48
C ARG A 65 1.91 -1.48 -3.50
N HIS A 66 2.04 -1.17 -2.21
CA HIS A 66 2.32 -2.12 -1.14
C HIS A 66 3.64 -2.90 -1.25
N HIS A 67 4.61 -2.44 -2.05
CA HIS A 67 5.94 -3.06 -2.11
C HIS A 67 6.64 -3.04 -0.74
N GLN A 68 6.42 -2.00 0.06
CA GLN A 68 6.93 -1.94 1.43
C GLN A 68 6.30 -3.01 2.34
N LEU A 69 5.05 -3.42 2.08
CA LEU A 69 4.38 -4.45 2.88
C LEU A 69 4.93 -5.84 2.56
N THR A 70 5.37 -6.11 1.32
CA THR A 70 6.05 -7.38 1.00
C THR A 70 7.37 -7.51 1.75
N VAL A 71 8.12 -6.41 1.93
CA VAL A 71 9.35 -6.38 2.74
C VAL A 71 9.05 -6.66 4.21
N VAL A 72 8.00 -6.05 4.77
CA VAL A 72 7.59 -6.31 6.16
C VAL A 72 7.10 -7.75 6.34
N ALA A 73 6.32 -8.28 5.39
CA ALA A 73 5.90 -9.67 5.41
C ALA A 73 7.08 -10.64 5.32
N ALA A 74 8.11 -10.32 4.53
CA ALA A 74 9.35 -11.10 4.50
C ALA A 74 10.08 -11.05 5.85
N ALA A 75 10.05 -9.93 6.58
CA ALA A 75 10.60 -9.85 7.93
C ALA A 75 9.85 -10.77 8.90
N TYR A 76 8.52 -10.89 8.80
CA TYR A 76 7.77 -11.91 9.53
C TYR A 76 8.25 -13.32 9.16
N PHE A 77 8.25 -13.65 7.88
CA PHE A 77 8.66 -14.97 7.38
C PHE A 77 10.04 -15.41 7.89
N LEU A 78 11.01 -14.49 7.94
CA LEU A 78 12.38 -14.77 8.37
C LEU A 78 12.56 -14.85 9.90
N THR A 79 11.69 -14.20 10.67
CA THR A 79 11.90 -14.02 12.12
C THR A 79 10.84 -14.67 13.00
N GLY A 80 9.67 -14.98 12.45
CA GLY A 80 8.49 -15.41 13.20
C GLY A 80 7.91 -14.33 14.13
N ALA A 81 8.38 -13.07 14.07
CA ALA A 81 7.93 -12.04 15.00
C ALA A 81 6.60 -11.40 14.54
N ASP A 82 5.52 -11.69 15.28
CA ASP A 82 4.15 -11.27 14.96
C ASP A 82 3.99 -9.77 14.67
N ARG A 83 4.77 -8.91 15.33
CA ARG A 83 4.75 -7.44 15.11
C ARG A 83 4.86 -7.02 13.64
N TYR A 84 5.57 -7.81 12.82
CA TYR A 84 5.71 -7.52 11.40
C TYR A 84 4.43 -7.87 10.62
N ALA A 85 3.85 -9.05 10.90
CA ALA A 85 2.58 -9.45 10.30
C ALA A 85 1.44 -8.53 10.74
N GLU A 86 1.38 -8.18 12.02
CA GLU A 86 0.41 -7.22 12.57
C GLU A 86 0.52 -5.84 11.90
N PHE A 87 1.74 -5.36 11.67
CA PHE A 87 1.96 -4.10 10.95
C PHE A 87 1.45 -4.19 9.52
N ALA A 88 1.83 -5.22 8.76
CA ALA A 88 1.37 -5.41 7.39
C ALA A 88 -0.16 -5.53 7.30
N ALA A 89 -0.77 -6.27 8.22
CA ALA A 89 -2.22 -6.44 8.33
C ALA A 89 -2.92 -5.11 8.64
N ALA A 90 -2.39 -4.31 9.55
CA ALA A 90 -2.96 -2.99 9.89
C ALA A 90 -2.94 -2.03 8.69
N GLN A 91 -1.83 -2.03 7.93
CA GLN A 91 -1.70 -1.24 6.71
C GLN A 91 -2.71 -1.67 5.64
N LEU A 92 -2.79 -2.97 5.36
CA LEU A 92 -3.70 -3.49 4.35
C LEU A 92 -5.17 -3.21 4.70
N ARG A 93 -5.57 -3.40 5.97
CA ARG A 93 -6.92 -3.05 6.45
C ARG A 93 -7.22 -1.56 6.30
N SER A 94 -6.27 -0.69 6.64
CA SER A 94 -6.44 0.77 6.45
C SER A 94 -6.61 1.10 4.98
N TRP A 95 -5.78 0.55 4.10
CA TRP A 95 -5.89 0.78 2.68
C TRP A 95 -7.26 0.35 2.14
N MET A 96 -7.69 -0.88 2.41
CA MET A 96 -8.98 -1.40 1.92
C MET A 96 -10.18 -0.57 2.37
N ARG A 97 -10.16 -0.09 3.61
CA ARG A 97 -11.22 0.75 4.18
C ARG A 97 -11.28 2.13 3.53
N GLU A 98 -10.13 2.69 3.18
CA GLU A 98 -10.01 4.08 2.71
C GLU A 98 -10.02 4.20 1.18
N ASN A 99 -9.93 3.07 0.47
CA ASN A 99 -9.87 2.99 -0.99
C ASN A 99 -11.02 2.12 -1.55
N PRO A 100 -12.29 2.53 -1.43
CA PRO A 100 -13.40 1.81 -2.02
C PRO A 100 -13.30 1.78 -3.55
N PHE A 101 -13.96 0.82 -4.17
CA PHE A 101 -13.87 0.58 -5.61
C PHE A 101 -14.22 1.83 -6.43
N LEU A 102 -13.38 2.13 -7.42
CA LEU A 102 -13.50 3.28 -8.33
C LEU A 102 -13.56 4.66 -7.64
N SER A 103 -13.14 4.74 -6.38
CA SER A 103 -13.12 5.98 -5.61
C SER A 103 -11.68 6.45 -5.38
N GLY A 104 -11.39 7.66 -5.83
CA GLY A 104 -10.13 8.32 -5.62
C GLY A 104 -9.02 7.92 -6.58
N ILE A 105 -7.89 8.58 -6.40
CA ILE A 105 -6.75 8.55 -7.34
C ILE A 105 -6.12 7.16 -7.50
N HIS A 106 -6.33 6.23 -6.56
CA HIS A 106 -5.70 4.92 -6.59
C HIS A 106 -6.28 3.97 -7.64
N TRP A 107 -7.46 4.26 -8.19
CA TRP A 107 -8.13 3.44 -9.20
C TRP A 107 -7.97 3.96 -10.63
N THR A 108 -7.18 5.01 -10.86
CA THR A 108 -7.10 5.68 -12.17
C THR A 108 -6.10 5.05 -13.14
N SER A 109 -5.41 3.97 -12.74
CA SER A 109 -4.37 3.33 -13.55
C SER A 109 -4.40 1.81 -13.38
N GLY A 110 -4.58 1.09 -14.48
CA GLY A 110 -4.58 -0.38 -14.50
C GLY A 110 -3.24 -0.99 -14.09
N ILE A 111 -2.12 -0.31 -14.36
CA ILE A 111 -0.79 -0.76 -13.91
C ILE A 111 -0.74 -0.79 -12.38
N GLU A 112 -1.25 0.25 -11.72
CA GLU A 112 -1.25 0.33 -10.25
C GLU A 112 -2.17 -0.73 -9.62
N VAL A 113 -3.32 -0.98 -10.24
CA VAL A 113 -4.26 -2.05 -9.85
C VAL A 113 -3.59 -3.43 -9.97
N GLY A 114 -2.92 -3.71 -11.09
CA GLY A 114 -2.23 -4.98 -11.31
C GLY A 114 -1.05 -5.20 -10.37
N VAL A 115 -0.22 -4.16 -10.15
CA VAL A 115 0.90 -4.22 -9.21
C VAL A 115 0.44 -4.53 -7.78
N ARG A 116 -0.69 -3.94 -7.33
CA ARG A 116 -1.26 -4.28 -6.01
C ARG A 116 -1.60 -5.76 -5.86
N LEU A 117 -2.20 -6.38 -6.88
CA LEU A 117 -2.51 -7.81 -6.83
C LEU A 117 -1.25 -8.67 -6.68
N ILE A 118 -0.18 -8.32 -7.40
CA ILE A 118 1.11 -9.00 -7.27
C ILE A 118 1.63 -8.87 -5.84
N SER A 119 1.60 -7.66 -5.27
CA SER A 119 1.98 -7.43 -3.86
C SER A 119 1.14 -8.25 -2.90
N TRP A 120 -0.18 -8.34 -3.10
CA TRP A 120 -1.08 -9.10 -2.22
C TRP A 120 -0.81 -10.60 -2.25
N VAL A 121 -0.49 -11.18 -3.42
CA VAL A 121 -0.07 -12.58 -3.52
C VAL A 121 1.17 -12.85 -2.67
N TRP A 122 2.17 -11.97 -2.74
CA TRP A 122 3.39 -12.10 -1.94
C TRP A 122 3.14 -11.90 -0.45
N ILE A 123 2.34 -10.91 -0.07
CA ILE A 123 1.95 -10.69 1.34
C ILE A 123 1.28 -11.94 1.89
N ARG A 124 0.28 -12.49 1.18
CA ARG A 124 -0.38 -13.74 1.59
C ARG A 124 0.64 -14.85 1.76
N ARG A 125 1.48 -15.09 0.76
CA ARG A 125 2.44 -16.20 0.76
C ARG A 125 3.46 -16.10 1.91
N LEU A 126 3.95 -14.90 2.19
CA LEU A 126 4.96 -14.66 3.23
C LEU A 126 4.36 -14.70 4.64
N LEU A 127 3.07 -14.40 4.78
CA LEU A 127 2.34 -14.46 6.04
C LEU A 127 1.57 -15.78 6.24
N ALA A 128 1.83 -16.81 5.44
CA ALA A 128 1.05 -18.05 5.45
C ALA A 128 1.02 -18.77 6.81
N GLU A 129 2.08 -18.66 7.61
CA GLU A 129 2.17 -19.25 8.95
C GLU A 129 1.67 -18.31 10.07
N TRP A 130 1.25 -17.09 9.73
CA TRP A 130 0.73 -16.15 10.71
C TRP A 130 -0.74 -16.47 11.04
N PRO A 131 -1.11 -16.69 12.31
CA PRO A 131 -2.48 -17.10 12.66
C PRO A 131 -3.58 -16.15 12.17
N GLY A 132 -3.27 -14.86 12.00
CA GLY A 132 -4.25 -13.85 11.55
C GLY A 132 -4.43 -13.74 10.03
N ILE A 133 -3.79 -14.60 9.22
CA ILE A 133 -3.79 -14.45 7.76
C ILE A 133 -5.17 -14.70 7.14
N ASP A 134 -5.91 -15.70 7.63
CA ASP A 134 -7.25 -16.02 7.13
C ASP A 134 -8.22 -14.87 7.42
N ASP A 135 -8.23 -14.36 8.65
CA ASP A 135 -9.03 -13.21 9.07
C ASP A 135 -8.65 -11.90 8.35
N LEU A 136 -7.41 -11.80 7.84
CA LEU A 136 -6.98 -10.66 7.05
C LEU A 136 -7.45 -10.77 5.60
N MET A 137 -7.42 -11.98 5.02
CA MET A 137 -7.55 -12.20 3.58
C MET A 137 -8.62 -13.25 3.26
N ASP A 138 -8.33 -14.53 3.41
CA ASP A 138 -9.10 -15.63 2.81
C ASP A 138 -10.52 -15.76 3.37
N ALA A 139 -10.73 -15.43 4.64
CA ALA A 139 -12.04 -15.39 5.31
C ALA A 139 -12.61 -13.96 5.43
N ASN A 140 -11.90 -12.95 4.95
CA ASN A 140 -12.30 -11.55 5.08
C ASN A 140 -13.16 -11.08 3.90
N PRO A 141 -14.46 -10.80 4.09
CA PRO A 141 -15.35 -10.40 3.00
C PRO A 141 -14.94 -9.07 2.34
N ASP A 142 -14.30 -8.16 3.07
CA ASP A 142 -13.82 -6.89 2.53
C ASP A 142 -12.61 -7.13 1.61
N PHE A 143 -11.71 -8.03 2.01
CA PHE A 143 -10.57 -8.41 1.16
C PHE A 143 -11.05 -9.13 -0.10
N LEU A 144 -11.96 -10.10 0.02
CA LEU A 144 -12.49 -10.82 -1.13
C LEU A 144 -13.20 -9.88 -2.12
N ARG A 145 -13.93 -8.88 -1.61
CA ARG A 145 -14.56 -7.83 -2.44
C ARG A 145 -13.51 -6.96 -3.13
N GLN A 146 -12.49 -6.53 -2.40
CA GLN A 146 -11.37 -5.77 -2.98
C GLN A 146 -10.64 -6.57 -4.06
N LEU A 147 -10.36 -7.86 -3.82
CA LEU A 147 -9.76 -8.77 -4.79
C LEU A 147 -10.61 -8.89 -6.06
N TYR A 148 -11.91 -9.13 -5.91
CA TYR A 148 -12.86 -9.19 -7.03
C TYR A 148 -12.85 -7.88 -7.83
N HIS A 149 -12.91 -6.72 -7.16
CA HIS A 149 -12.90 -5.42 -7.82
C HIS A 149 -11.61 -5.12 -8.60
N HIS A 150 -10.46 -5.54 -8.08
CA HIS A 150 -9.20 -5.41 -8.82
C HIS A 150 -9.20 -6.30 -10.08
N GLN A 151 -9.71 -7.53 -9.97
CA GLN A 151 -9.82 -8.45 -11.11
C GLN A 151 -10.83 -7.94 -12.16
N GLU A 152 -12.00 -7.48 -11.73
CA GLU A 152 -13.04 -6.90 -12.60
C GLU A 152 -12.51 -5.67 -13.34
N TYR A 153 -11.83 -4.75 -12.64
CA TYR A 153 -11.19 -3.59 -13.26
C TYR A 153 -10.26 -4.02 -14.41
N LEU A 154 -9.36 -4.96 -14.13
CA LEU A 154 -8.36 -5.39 -15.11
C LEU A 154 -8.97 -6.17 -16.28
N ALA A 155 -10.03 -6.94 -16.03
CA ALA A 155 -10.73 -7.70 -17.06
C ALA A 155 -11.49 -6.76 -18.02
N GLN A 156 -12.11 -5.70 -17.50
CA GLN A 156 -12.96 -4.79 -18.28
C GLN A 156 -12.17 -3.65 -18.94
N LEU A 157 -11.04 -3.25 -18.36
CA LEU A 157 -10.28 -2.05 -18.77
C LEU A 157 -8.88 -2.40 -19.28
N GLY A 158 -8.84 -3.33 -20.24
CA GLY A 158 -7.61 -3.68 -20.94
C GLY A 158 -6.97 -2.47 -21.62
N SER A 159 -5.66 -2.32 -21.47
CA SER A 159 -4.91 -1.28 -22.16
C SER A 159 -4.76 -1.63 -23.65
N HIS A 160 -5.69 -1.19 -24.49
CA HIS A 160 -5.54 -1.31 -25.95
C HIS A 160 -4.60 -0.20 -26.48
N GLY A 161 -3.51 -0.59 -27.17
CA GLY A 161 -2.60 0.35 -27.84
C GLY A 161 -1.47 0.96 -26.99
N SER A 162 -1.17 0.39 -25.82
CA SER A 162 0.07 0.69 -25.08
C SER A 162 1.27 0.01 -25.75
N SER A 163 2.45 0.62 -25.67
CA SER A 163 3.72 0.06 -26.19
C SER A 163 4.17 -1.24 -25.50
N ALA A 164 3.36 -1.76 -24.58
CA ALA A 164 3.59 -3.01 -23.86
C ALA A 164 2.74 -4.20 -24.37
N ASN A 165 2.01 -4.02 -25.49
CA ASN A 165 1.29 -5.10 -26.20
C ASN A 165 2.03 -5.54 -27.45
#